data_AF-A0AAX0S3G4-F1
#
_entry.id   AF-A0AAX0S3G4-F1
#
_cell.length_a   1.000
_cell.length_b   1.000
_cell.length_c   1.000
_cell.angle_alpha   90.00
_cell.angle_beta   90.00
_cell.angle_gamma   90.00
#
_symmetry.space_group_name_H-M   'P 1'
#
loop_
_entity.id
_entity.type
_entity.pdbx_description
1 polymer ?
#
loop_
_entity_poly.entity_id
_entity_poly.type
_entity_poly.pdbx_seq_one_letter_code
_entity_poly.pdbx_strand_id
1 'polypeptide(L)' 'QAVNVVQDKELFGIHDNPNPACPVGRNIQDAIEPIFSIAELALEKALGVVTIEDIVKDILEKEELDKRSF' A
#
# COMPACT_ATOMS: atom_id res chain seq x y z
N GLN A 1 7.82 14.01 -1.81
CA GLN A 1 6.46 14.50 -2.02
C GLN A 1 5.56 13.80 -1.02
N ALA A 2 4.73 14.55 -0.29
CA ALA A 2 3.75 13.99 0.63
C ALA A 2 2.70 13.23 -0.19
N VAL A 3 2.36 12.03 0.27
CA VAL A 3 1.32 11.20 -0.33
C VAL A 3 0.03 12.01 -0.43
N ASN A 4 -0.47 12.20 -1.64
CA ASN A 4 -1.76 12.82 -1.86
C ASN A 4 -2.81 11.92 -1.19
N VAL A 5 -3.77 12.49 -0.47
CA VAL A 5 -4.83 11.71 0.19
C VAL A 5 -5.61 11.01 -0.92
N VAL A 6 -5.48 9.69 -0.99
CA VAL A 6 -6.29 8.87 -1.89
C VAL A 6 -7.73 8.91 -1.38
N GLN A 7 -8.72 8.94 -2.28
CA GLN A 7 -10.13 8.87 -1.89
C GLN A 7 -10.36 7.65 -1.00
N ASP A 8 -11.30 7.71 -0.05
CA ASP A 8 -11.47 6.81 1.12
C ASP A 8 -11.60 5.29 0.85
N LYS A 9 -11.35 4.80 -0.36
CA LYS A 9 -11.45 3.38 -0.76
C LYS A 9 -10.39 2.88 -1.74
N GLU A 10 -9.45 3.71 -2.18
CA GLU A 10 -8.41 3.28 -3.13
C GLU A 10 -7.03 3.31 -2.46
N LEU A 11 -6.17 2.31 -2.74
CA LEU A 11 -4.80 2.31 -2.23
C LEU A 11 -3.90 3.21 -3.07
N PHE A 12 -4.23 3.39 -4.35
CA PHE A 12 -3.43 4.12 -5.32
C PHE A 12 -4.22 5.28 -5.93
N GLY A 13 -3.66 6.50 -5.83
CA GLY A 13 -4.22 7.66 -6.49
C GLY A 13 -3.96 7.64 -8.00
N ILE A 14 -5.01 7.86 -8.77
CA ILE A 14 -4.98 7.99 -10.23
C ILE A 14 -4.91 9.46 -10.64
N HIS A 15 -4.32 9.76 -11.81
CA HIS A 15 -4.32 11.11 -12.35
C HIS A 15 -5.70 11.49 -12.92
N ASP A 16 -6.33 12.53 -12.38
CA ASP A 16 -7.70 12.94 -12.73
C ASP A 16 -7.90 13.47 -14.16
N ASN A 17 -6.83 13.85 -14.88
CA ASN A 17 -6.97 14.48 -16.20
C ASN A 17 -5.84 14.09 -17.17
N PRO A 18 -5.79 12.83 -17.64
CA PRO A 18 -4.85 12.40 -18.65
C PRO A 18 -5.11 13.13 -19.99
N ASN A 19 -4.04 13.45 -20.73
CA ASN A 19 -4.16 14.11 -22.04
C ASN A 19 -4.75 13.14 -23.10
N PRO A 20 -5.96 13.40 -23.65
CA PRO A 20 -6.59 12.51 -24.62
C PRO A 20 -5.89 12.48 -25.99
N ALA A 21 -5.17 13.54 -26.36
CA ALA A 21 -4.41 13.59 -27.61
C ALA A 21 -3.09 12.79 -27.53
N CYS A 22 -2.60 12.51 -26.33
CA CYS A 22 -1.40 11.71 -26.11
C CYS A 22 -1.76 10.21 -26.05
N PRO A 23 -1.09 9.33 -26.84
CA PRO A 23 -1.27 7.88 -26.74
C PRO A 23 -1.03 7.30 -25.36
N VAL A 24 -0.07 7.84 -24.61
CA VAL A 24 0.14 7.41 -23.23
C VAL A 24 -1.01 7.91 -22.36
N GLY A 25 -1.33 9.20 -22.45
CA GLY A 25 -2.37 9.83 -21.62
C GLY A 25 -3.71 9.09 -21.73
N ARG A 26 -4.24 8.93 -22.95
CA ARG A 26 -5.56 8.30 -23.14
C ARG A 26 -5.65 6.81 -22.74
N ASN A 27 -4.54 6.13 -22.47
CA ASN A 27 -4.53 4.69 -22.16
C ASN A 27 -3.91 4.36 -20.79
N ILE A 28 -3.26 5.32 -20.11
CA ILE A 28 -2.47 5.01 -18.91
C ILE A 28 -3.33 4.45 -17.77
N GLN A 29 -4.57 4.91 -17.66
CA GLN A 29 -5.50 4.44 -16.65
C GLN A 29 -5.82 2.96 -16.82
N ASP A 30 -6.38 2.59 -17.98
CA ASP A 30 -6.73 1.21 -18.32
C ASP A 30 -5.50 0.27 -18.25
N ALA A 31 -4.32 0.78 -18.55
CA ALA A 31 -3.08 0.02 -18.50
C ALA A 31 -2.59 -0.25 -17.07
N ILE A 32 -2.81 0.67 -16.13
CA ILE A 32 -2.25 0.59 -14.78
C ILE A 32 -3.23 -0.02 -13.76
N GLU A 33 -4.54 0.12 -13.99
CA GLU A 33 -5.58 -0.34 -13.06
C GLU A 33 -5.48 -1.84 -12.73
N PRO A 34 -5.28 -2.77 -13.69
CA PRO A 34 -5.08 -4.19 -13.36
C PRO A 34 -3.83 -4.45 -12.53
N ILE A 35 -2.76 -3.65 -12.72
CA ILE A 35 -1.50 -3.78 -11.97
C ILE A 35 -1.74 -3.37 -10.52
N PHE A 36 -2.49 -2.28 -10.30
CA PHE A 36 -2.88 -1.82 -8.98
C PHE A 36 -3.77 -2.82 -8.26
N SER A 37 -4.77 -3.41 -8.93
CA SER A 37 -5.60 -4.45 -8.31
C SER A 37 -4.78 -5.68 -7.89
N ILE A 38 -3.80 -6.09 -8.69
CA ILE A 38 -2.90 -7.20 -8.33
C ILE A 38 -2.06 -6.83 -7.10
N ALA A 39 -1.55 -5.60 -7.04
CA ALA A 39 -0.74 -5.13 -5.92
C ALA A 39 -1.57 -5.02 -4.63
N GLU A 40 -2.80 -4.51 -4.69
CA GLU A 40 -3.74 -4.46 -3.57
C GLU A 40 -4.01 -5.87 -3.02
N LEU A 41 -4.39 -6.80 -3.88
CA LEU A 41 -4.64 -8.19 -3.48
C LEU A 41 -3.40 -8.86 -2.88
N ALA A 42 -2.21 -8.58 -3.42
CA ALA A 42 -0.97 -9.11 -2.89
C ALA A 42 -0.68 -8.57 -1.48
N LEU A 43 -0.92 -7.27 -1.25
CA LEU A 43 -0.78 -6.64 0.05
C LEU A 43 -1.79 -7.21 1.06
N GLU A 44 -3.07 -7.29 0.68
CA GLU A 44 -4.12 -7.87 1.51
C GLU A 44 -3.79 -9.30 1.91
N LYS A 45 -3.30 -10.12 0.96
CA LYS A 45 -2.90 -11.50 1.25
C LYS A 45 -1.71 -11.56 2.20
N ALA A 46 -0.72 -10.70 2.01
CA ALA A 46 0.48 -10.66 2.85
C ALA A 46 0.15 -10.22 4.29
N LEU A 47 -0.77 -9.26 4.45
CA LEU A 47 -1.18 -8.76 5.76
C LEU A 47 -2.26 -9.63 6.42
N GLY A 48 -3.11 -10.30 5.64
CA GLY A 48 -4.21 -11.13 6.14
C GLY A 48 -3.77 -12.36 6.95
N VAL A 49 -2.49 -12.70 6.91
CA VAL A 49 -1.90 -13.77 7.75
C VAL A 49 -1.23 -13.24 9.03
N VAL A 50 -1.12 -11.91 9.18
CA VAL A 50 -0.49 -11.27 10.35
C VAL A 50 -1.58 -10.84 11.32
N THR A 51 -1.48 -11.30 12.57
CA THR A 51 -2.46 -10.95 13.62
C THR A 51 -1.95 -9.84 14.53
N ILE A 52 -2.86 -9.21 15.28
CA ILE A 52 -2.48 -8.27 16.33
C ILE A 52 -1.65 -8.97 17.43
N GLU A 53 -1.89 -10.25 17.69
CA GLU A 53 -1.10 -11.04 18.64
C GLU A 53 0.37 -11.14 18.19
N ASP A 54 0.61 -11.40 16.90
CA ASP A 54 1.97 -11.44 16.33
C ASP A 54 2.69 -10.09 16.52
N ILE A 55 1.97 -8.98 16.29
CA ILE A 55 2.51 -7.62 16.47
C ILE A 55 2.83 -7.35 17.95
N VAL A 56 1.91 -7.68 18.86
CA VAL A 56 2.12 -7.50 20.31
C VAL A 56 3.33 -8.30 20.78
N LYS A 57 3.47 -9.54 20.32
CA LYS A 57 4.61 -10.39 20.64
C LYS A 57 5.93 -9.77 20.17
N ASP A 58 6.00 -9.31 18.93
CA ASP A 58 7.20 -8.65 18.38
C ASP A 58 7.59 -7.38 19.17
N ILE A 59 6.60 -6.57 19.59
CA ILE A 59 6.83 -5.40 20.43
C ILE A 59 7.42 -5.79 21.78
N LEU A 60 6.85 -6.78 22.45
CA LEU A 60 7.33 -7.24 23.76
C LEU A 60 8.74 -7.85 23.68
N GLU A 61 9.04 -8.60 22.62
CA GLU A 61 10.38 -9.15 22.39
C GLU A 61 11.43 -8.04 22.22
N LYS A 62 11.11 -6.96 21.48
CA LYS A 62 12.00 -5.79 21.32
C LYS A 62 12.21 -5.05 22.63
N GLU A 63 11.16 -4.80 23.39
CA GLU A 63 11.24 -4.16 24.72
C GLU A 63 12.14 -4.95 25.69
N GLU A 64 12.07 -6.29 25.68
CA GLU A 64 12.93 -7.13 26.51
C GLU A 64 14.40 -7.13 26.05
N LEU A 65 14.67 -6.99 24.75
CA LEU A 65 16.04 -6.83 24.23
C LEU A 65 16.64 -5.46 24.62
N ASP A 66 15.83 -4.40 24.57
CA ASP A 66 16.27 -3.06 24.94
C ASP A 66 16.61 -2.99 26.43
N LYS A 67 15.79 -3.60 27.31
CA LYS A 67 16.08 -3.70 28.76
C LYS A 67 17.37 -4.43 29.10
N ARG A 68 17.80 -5.38 28.26
CA ARG A 68 19.05 -6.14 28.44
C ARG A 68 20.28 -5.40 27.92
N SER A 69 20.08 -4.32 27.17
CA SER A 69 21.15 -3.49 26.62
C SER A 69 21.60 -2.39 27.60
N PHE A 70 20.96 -2.32 28.77
CA PHE A 70 21.33 -1.53 29.95
C PHE A 70 21.72 -2.44 31.12
#